data_AF-A0A151R0Q8-F1
#
_entry.id   AF-A0A151R0Q8-F1
#
_cell.length_a   1.000
_cell.length_b   1.000
_cell.length_c   1.000
_cell.angle_alpha   90.00
_cell.angle_beta   90.00
_cell.angle_gamma   90.00
#
_symmetry.space_group_name_H-M   'P 1'
#
loop_
_entity.id
_entity.type
_entity.pdbx_description
1 polymer ?
#
loop_
_entity_poly.entity_id
_entity_poly.type
_entity_poly.pdbx_seq_one_letter_code
_entity_poly.pdbx_strand_id
1 'polypeptide(L)'
;MKVLHYIKNFDSFSNTFISYRILLTILVTIVIIERNFSNLKLLKYYLRSTILQDKLNGLVILSIENEMLELLNYKTLINNFATQKVKKLI
;
A
#
# COMPACT_ATOMS: atom_id res chain seq x y z
N MET A 1 -3.27 21.50 6.60
CA MET A 1 -3.25 22.38 5.40
C MET A 1 -3.22 23.88 5.72
N LYS A 2 -3.97 24.39 6.72
CA LYS A 2 -3.96 25.82 7.08
C LYS A 2 -2.58 26.38 7.48
N VAL A 3 -1.78 25.59 8.20
CA VAL A 3 -0.42 25.97 8.64
C VAL A 3 0.55 26.17 7.47
N LEU A 4 0.50 25.28 6.47
CA LEU A 4 1.37 25.37 5.28
C LEU A 4 1.03 26.62 4.45
N HIS A 5 -0.26 26.97 4.33
CA HIS A 5 -0.72 28.18 3.66
C HIS A 5 -0.28 29.45 4.41
N TYR A 6 -0.29 29.43 5.74
CA TYR A 6 0.17 30.54 6.56
C TYR A 6 1.68 30.79 6.43
N ILE A 7 2.48 29.72 6.33
CA ILE A 7 3.93 29.80 6.13
C ILE A 7 4.28 30.24 4.71
N LYS A 8 3.50 29.84 3.70
CA LYS A 8 3.70 30.27 2.30
C LYS A 8 3.51 31.78 2.12
N ASN A 9 2.66 32.42 2.93
CA ASN A 9 2.47 33.88 2.91
C ASN A 9 3.64 34.66 3.55
N PHE A 10 4.52 33.98 4.31
CA PHE A 10 5.79 34.54 4.80
C PHE A 10 6.92 34.13 3.83
N ASP A 11 6.93 34.72 2.64
CA ASP A 11 7.88 34.44 1.53
C ASP A 11 9.36 34.75 1.86
N SER A 12 9.68 35.11 3.11
CA SER A 12 11.02 35.58 3.50
C SER A 12 12.07 34.48 3.66
N PHE A 13 11.69 33.19 3.70
CA PHE A 13 12.63 32.08 3.90
C PHE A 13 12.31 30.85 3.04
N SER A 14 12.68 30.92 1.76
CA SER A 14 12.55 29.84 0.77
C SER A 14 13.10 28.49 1.28
N ASN A 15 14.26 28.49 1.94
CA ASN A 15 14.89 27.26 2.44
C ASN A 15 14.13 26.64 3.63
N THR A 16 13.54 27.45 4.51
CA THR A 16 12.78 26.96 5.68
C THR A 16 11.49 26.28 5.24
N PHE A 17 10.82 26.83 4.22
CA PHE A 17 9.63 26.22 3.65
C PHE A 17 9.91 24.85 3.00
N ILE A 18 11.03 24.74 2.28
CA ILE A 18 11.47 23.48 1.66
C ILE A 18 11.78 22.42 2.74
N SER A 19 12.54 22.79 3.77
CA SER A 19 12.85 21.88 4.90
C SER A 19 11.59 21.40 5.62
N TYR A 20 10.61 22.29 5.84
CA TYR A 20 9.34 21.91 6.47
C TYR A 20 8.52 20.97 5.59
N ARG A 21 8.48 21.20 4.27
CA ARG A 21 7.82 20.29 3.32
C ARG A 21 8.45 18.90 3.33
N ILE A 22 9.78 18.81 3.34
CA ILE A 22 10.50 17.53 3.37
C ILE A 22 10.20 16.80 4.68
N LEU A 23 10.30 17.50 5.82
CA LEU A 23 10.00 16.94 7.13
C LEU A 23 8.56 16.41 7.20
N LEU A 24 7.58 17.19 6.72
CA LEU A 24 6.18 16.75 6.69
C LEU A 24 5.97 15.53 5.79
N THR A 25 6.63 15.48 4.62
CA THR A 25 6.53 14.35 3.69
C THR A 25 7.08 13.07 4.32
N ILE A 26 8.22 13.19 5.00
CA ILE A 26 8.84 12.07 5.74
C ILE A 26 7.91 11.60 6.85
N LEU A 27 7.38 12.51 7.67
CA LEU A 27 6.44 12.16 8.75
C LEU A 27 5.19 11.46 8.23
N VAL A 28 4.59 11.97 7.16
CA VAL A 28 3.41 11.35 6.52
C VAL A 28 3.75 9.95 6.01
N THR A 29 4.91 9.78 5.38
CA THR A 29 5.37 8.47 4.87
C THR A 29 5.57 7.48 6.02
N ILE A 30 6.21 7.90 7.12
CA ILE A 30 6.42 7.04 8.30
C ILE A 30 5.08 6.59 8.88
N VAL A 31 4.12 7.50 9.06
CA VAL A 31 2.78 7.16 9.59
C VAL A 31 2.05 6.16 8.70
N ILE A 32 2.16 6.30 7.37
CA ILE A 32 1.57 5.35 6.42
C ILE A 32 2.25 3.97 6.54
N ILE A 33 3.58 3.94 6.63
CA ILE A 33 4.34 2.70 6.80
C ILE A 33 3.98 2.02 8.12
N GLU A 34 3.93 2.75 9.24
CA GLU A 34 3.55 2.21 10.55
C GLU A 34 2.12 1.66 10.54
N ARG A 35 1.18 2.38 9.92
CA ARG A 35 -0.20 1.91 9.73
C ARG A 35 -0.25 0.63 8.91
N ASN A 36 0.46 0.58 7.78
CA ASN A 36 0.50 -0.60 6.91
C ASN A 36 1.18 -1.79 7.61
N PHE A 37 2.25 -1.55 8.35
CA PHE A 37 2.93 -2.58 9.11
C PHE A 37 2.08 -3.09 10.28
N SER A 38 1.35 -2.22 10.96
CA SER A 38 0.38 -2.61 12.00
C SER A 38 -0.72 -3.49 11.44
N ASN A 39 -1.28 -3.12 10.28
CA ASN A 39 -2.27 -3.93 9.56
C ASN A 39 -1.68 -5.29 9.14
N LEU A 40 -0.45 -5.31 8.63
CA LEU A 40 0.26 -6.55 8.29
C LEU A 40 0.52 -7.43 9.52
N LYS A 41 0.84 -6.82 10.65
CA LYS A 41 1.06 -7.53 11.92
C LYS A 41 -0.24 -8.15 12.42
N LEU A 42 -1.36 -7.42 12.32
CA LEU A 42 -2.69 -7.94 12.63
C LEU A 42 -3.06 -9.10 11.68
N LEU A 43 -2.82 -8.93 10.38
CA LEU A 43 -3.06 -9.96 9.38
C LEU A 43 -2.20 -11.22 9.63
N LYS A 44 -0.92 -11.04 9.97
CA LYS A 44 0.00 -12.13 10.37
C LYS A 44 -0.46 -12.82 11.65
N TYR A 45 -0.98 -12.07 12.62
CA TYR A 45 -1.53 -12.63 13.86
C TYR A 45 -2.82 -13.43 13.58
N TYR A 46 -3.74 -12.87 12.80
CA TYR A 46 -5.00 -13.49 12.43
C TYR A 46 -4.79 -14.79 11.62
N LEU A 47 -3.81 -14.77 10.69
CA LEU A 47 -3.49 -15.90 9.82
C LEU A 47 -2.39 -16.82 10.39
N ARG A 48 -2.00 -16.64 11.66
CA ARG A 48 -0.94 -17.42 12.34
C ARG A 48 -1.24 -18.91 12.40
N SER A 49 -2.50 -19.32 12.21
CA SER A 49 -2.90 -20.72 12.12
C SER A 49 -2.87 -21.31 10.70
N THR A 50 -2.58 -20.55 9.62
CA THR A 50 -2.84 -21.06 8.24
C THR A 50 -1.83 -20.66 7.14
N ILE A 51 -0.82 -19.79 7.40
CA ILE A 51 0.03 -19.25 6.32
C ILE A 51 1.54 -19.47 6.53
N LEU A 52 2.15 -20.18 5.58
CA LEU A 52 3.60 -20.27 5.35
C LEU A 52 4.13 -18.91 4.81
N GLN A 53 5.37 -18.55 5.13
CA GLN A 53 5.95 -17.23 4.86
C GLN A 53 5.87 -16.78 3.38
N ASP A 54 5.99 -17.72 2.43
CA ASP A 54 5.87 -17.42 0.99
C ASP A 54 4.45 -17.01 0.58
N LYS A 55 3.44 -17.65 1.18
CA LYS A 55 2.02 -17.36 0.92
C LYS A 55 1.61 -16.01 1.53
N LEU A 56 2.28 -15.60 2.61
CA LEU A 56 2.11 -14.26 3.18
C LEU A 56 2.63 -13.20 2.21
N ASN A 57 3.84 -13.38 1.67
CA ASN A 57 4.43 -12.43 0.74
C ASN A 57 3.57 -12.23 -0.53
N GLY A 58 3.03 -13.33 -1.07
CA GLY A 58 2.06 -13.26 -2.17
C GLY A 58 0.79 -12.48 -1.80
N LEU A 59 0.29 -12.61 -0.57
CA LEU A 59 -0.87 -11.87 -0.08
C LEU A 59 -0.58 -10.37 0.07
N VAL A 60 0.62 -10.00 0.52
CA VAL A 60 1.04 -8.59 0.64
C VAL A 60 1.08 -7.94 -0.74
N ILE A 61 1.69 -8.62 -1.72
CA ILE A 61 1.73 -8.15 -3.11
C ILE A 61 0.31 -7.97 -3.64
N LEU A 62 -0.56 -8.98 -3.44
CA LEU A 62 -1.96 -8.89 -3.84
C LEU A 62 -2.69 -7.71 -3.17
N SER A 63 -2.40 -7.44 -1.90
CA SER A 63 -3.04 -6.37 -1.14
C SER A 63 -2.58 -4.97 -1.56
N ILE A 64 -1.34 -4.84 -2.04
CA ILE A 64 -0.80 -3.60 -2.65
C ILE A 64 -1.40 -3.40 -4.04
N GLU A 65 -1.42 -4.46 -4.85
CA GLU A 65 -2.01 -4.46 -6.19
C GLU A 65 -3.55 -4.50 -6.16
N ASN A 66 -4.18 -4.58 -4.98
CA ASN A 66 -5.63 -4.70 -4.85
C ASN A 66 -6.37 -3.50 -5.45
N GLU A 67 -5.77 -2.31 -5.36
CA GLU A 67 -6.29 -1.08 -5.96
C GLU A 67 -6.29 -1.15 -7.50
N MET A 68 -5.29 -1.82 -8.11
CA MET A 68 -5.29 -2.13 -9.55
C MET A 68 -6.25 -3.29 -9.89
N LEU A 69 -6.43 -4.23 -8.97
CA LEU A 69 -7.32 -5.37 -9.11
C LEU A 69 -8.80 -4.97 -9.09
N GLU A 70 -9.17 -3.91 -8.36
CA GLU A 70 -10.52 -3.32 -8.38
C GLU A 70 -10.90 -2.73 -9.74
N LEU A 71 -9.91 -2.27 -10.53
CA LEU A 71 -10.11 -1.81 -11.90
C LEU A 71 -10.23 -2.97 -12.90
N LEU A 72 -9.83 -4.17 -12.50
CA LEU A 72 -9.76 -5.34 -13.35
C LEU A 72 -11.01 -6.22 -13.16
N ASN A 73 -11.64 -6.62 -14.27
CA ASN A 73 -12.87 -7.38 -14.21
C ASN A 73 -12.62 -8.80 -13.63
N TYR A 74 -13.02 -9.02 -12.37
CA TYR A 74 -12.85 -10.29 -11.65
C TYR A 74 -13.35 -11.50 -12.45
N LYS A 75 -14.41 -11.33 -13.25
CA LYS A 75 -15.01 -12.40 -14.05
C LYS A 75 -14.07 -12.91 -15.14
N THR A 76 -13.32 -12.01 -15.78
CA THR A 76 -12.30 -12.39 -16.78
C THR A 76 -11.09 -13.04 -16.14
N LEU A 77 -10.69 -12.57 -14.95
CA LEU A 77 -9.55 -13.09 -14.22
C LEU A 77 -9.82 -14.53 -13.75
N ILE A 78 -10.99 -14.80 -13.17
CA ILE A 78 -11.41 -16.15 -12.76
C ILE A 78 -11.47 -17.11 -13.96
N ASN A 79 -12.03 -16.68 -15.10
CA ASN A 79 -12.06 -17.51 -16.31
C ASN A 79 -10.65 -17.80 -16.85
N ASN A 80 -9.72 -16.85 -16.77
CA ASN A 80 -8.33 -17.08 -17.18
C ASN A 80 -7.63 -18.09 -16.26
N PHE A 81 -7.84 -18.01 -14.94
CA PHE A 81 -7.30 -18.99 -14.01
C PHE A 81 -7.90 -20.39 -14.21
N ALA A 82 -9.21 -20.47 -14.47
CA ALA A 82 -9.88 -21.73 -14.76
C ALA A 82 -9.34 -22.38 -16.05
N THR A 83 -9.19 -21.61 -17.13
CA THR A 83 -8.69 -22.10 -18.41
C THR A 83 -7.20 -22.51 -18.35
N GLN A 84 -6.35 -21.77 -17.62
CA GLN A 84 -4.95 -22.17 -17.43
C GLN A 84 -4.80 -23.45 -16.60
N LYS A 85 -5.65 -23.64 -15.58
CA LYS A 85 -5.64 -24.87 -14.77
C LYS A 85 -6.05 -26.09 -15.58
N VAL A 86 -7.03 -25.93 -16.48
CA VAL A 86 -7.45 -26.99 -17.43
C VAL A 86 -6.35 -27.29 -18.44
N LYS A 87 -5.65 -26.28 -18.99
CA LYS A 87 -4.53 -26.48 -19.92
C LYS A 87 -3.31 -27.18 -19.31
N LYS A 88 -3.17 -27.17 -17.98
CA LYS A 88 -2.09 -27.87 -17.27
C LYS A 88 -2.44 -29.32 -16.92
N LEU A 89 -3.71 -29.69 -17.08
CA LEU A 89 -4.25 -31.02 -16.79
C LEU A 89 -4.38 -31.92 -18.03
N ILE A 90 -4.30 -31.31 -19.23
CA ILE A 90 -4.16 -31.98 -20.53
C ILE A 90 -2.67 -32.13 -20.82
#